data_AF-A0A1B6E9R1-F1
#
_entry.id   AF-A0A1B6E9R1-F1
#
_cell.length_a   1.000
_cell.length_b   1.000
_cell.length_c   1.000
_cell.angle_alpha   90.00
_cell.angle_beta   90.00
_cell.angle_gamma   90.00
#
_symmetry.space_group_name_H-M   'P 1'
#
loop_
_entity.id
_entity.type
_entity.pdbx_description
1 polymer ?
#
loop_
_entity_poly.entity_id
_entity_poly.type
_entity_poly.pdbx_seq_one_letter_code
_entity_poly.pdbx_strand_id
1 'polypeptide(L)'
;MYQRFGTEEYVLKAGGLLCPQPGCGAGILADPDCQKIQCINGCGFVFCRNCLQGYHLGECNPLDQVVENTGQGYSIDPSRAAFARWDEASKVTIKVMTKPCPKCRTATERDGGCMHMVCTRCSFHWCWVCQTEWTRDCMGAHWFG
;
A
#
# COMPACT_ATOMS: atom_id res chain seq x y z
N MET A 1 6.31 7.17 -8.69
CA MET A 1 5.13 6.54 -9.33
C MET A 1 3.91 6.54 -8.42
N TYR A 2 3.98 6.01 -7.19
CA TYR A 2 2.87 6.06 -6.20
C TYR A 2 2.35 7.48 -5.88
N GLN A 3 3.25 8.44 -5.61
CA GLN A 3 2.87 9.82 -5.26
C GLN A 3 2.13 10.56 -6.39
N ARG A 4 2.42 10.22 -7.65
CA ARG A 4 1.77 10.83 -8.83
C ARG A 4 0.32 10.36 -8.93
N PHE A 5 0.09 9.05 -8.84
CA PHE A 5 -1.26 8.49 -8.82
C PHE A 5 -2.09 8.99 -7.64
N GLY A 6 -1.48 9.12 -6.45
CA GLY A 6 -2.18 9.67 -5.28
C GLY A 6 -2.65 11.12 -5.46
N THR A 7 -1.90 11.92 -6.22
CA THR A 7 -2.25 13.32 -6.50
C THR A 7 -3.31 13.42 -7.60
N GLU A 8 -3.18 12.62 -8.65
CA GLU A 8 -4.17 12.53 -9.75
C GLU A 8 -5.55 12.10 -9.23
N GLU A 9 -5.61 11.12 -8.33
CA GLU A 9 -6.84 10.65 -7.68
C GLU A 9 -7.50 11.72 -6.80
N TYR A 10 -6.72 12.52 -6.06
CA TYR A 10 -7.26 13.59 -5.23
C TYR A 10 -7.92 14.69 -6.07
N VAL A 11 -7.26 15.10 -7.16
CA VAL A 11 -7.79 16.13 -8.07
C VAL A 11 -9.13 15.70 -8.67
N LEU A 12 -9.23 14.44 -9.11
CA LEU A 12 -10.48 13.90 -9.67
C LEU A 12 -11.60 13.83 -8.62
N LYS A 13 -11.31 13.38 -7.39
CA LYS A 13 -12.29 13.34 -6.29
C LYS A 13 -12.78 14.72 -5.84
N ALA A 14 -11.93 15.75 -5.96
CA ALA A 14 -12.29 17.12 -5.64
C ALA A 14 -13.15 17.81 -6.73
N GLY A 15 -13.57 17.06 -7.78
CA GLY A 15 -14.29 17.62 -8.92
C GLY A 15 -13.39 18.36 -9.92
N GLY A 16 -12.07 18.20 -9.76
CA GLY A 16 -11.06 18.67 -10.71
C GLY A 16 -10.92 17.75 -11.90
N LEU A 17 -10.08 18.18 -12.84
CA LEU A 17 -9.92 17.55 -14.14
C LEU A 17 -8.44 17.54 -14.54
N LEU A 18 -8.02 16.51 -15.29
CA LEU A 18 -6.65 16.37 -15.77
C LEU A 18 -6.54 16.92 -17.18
N CYS A 19 -5.42 17.57 -17.48
CA CYS A 19 -5.16 18.05 -18.84
C CYS A 19 -4.99 16.86 -19.81
N PRO A 20 -5.78 16.80 -20.91
CA PRO A 20 -5.78 15.67 -21.85
C PRO A 20 -4.57 15.64 -22.80
N GLN A 21 -3.74 16.69 -22.81
CA GLN A 21 -2.60 16.75 -23.73
C GLN A 21 -1.55 15.69 -23.38
N PRO A 22 -1.07 14.91 -24.39
CA PRO A 22 0.00 13.95 -24.20
C PRO A 22 1.23 14.63 -23.62
N GLY A 23 1.67 14.17 -22.44
CA GLY A 23 2.85 14.70 -21.74
C GLY A 23 2.58 15.83 -20.75
N CYS A 24 1.35 16.33 -20.61
CA CYS A 24 1.03 17.34 -19.58
C CYS A 24 0.44 16.70 -18.31
N GLY A 25 -0.80 16.20 -18.36
CA GLY A 25 -1.47 15.58 -17.22
C GLY A 25 -1.61 16.48 -15.98
N ALA A 26 -1.51 17.80 -16.13
CA ALA A 26 -1.64 18.74 -15.02
C ALA A 26 -3.05 18.65 -14.41
N GLY A 27 -3.13 18.63 -13.07
CA GLY A 27 -4.39 18.66 -12.33
C GLY A 27 -4.92 20.08 -12.20
N ILE A 28 -6.17 20.29 -12.62
CA ILE A 28 -6.82 21.60 -12.67
C ILE A 28 -8.07 21.54 -11.80
N LEU A 29 -8.16 22.45 -10.82
CA LEU A 29 -9.37 22.68 -10.03
C LEU A 29 -10.09 23.89 -10.64
N ALA A 30 -11.07 23.63 -11.50
CA ALA A 30 -11.88 24.66 -12.13
C ALA A 30 -13.30 24.67 -11.55
N ASP A 31 -13.89 25.86 -11.44
CA ASP A 31 -15.27 26.04 -10.99
C ASP A 31 -16.22 25.09 -11.72
N PRO A 32 -17.17 24.46 -11.02
CA PRO A 32 -18.07 23.44 -11.59
C PRO A 32 -18.86 23.96 -12.81
N ASP A 33 -19.20 25.24 -12.85
CA ASP A 33 -20.00 25.87 -13.90
C ASP A 33 -19.18 26.27 -15.14
N CYS A 34 -17.84 26.22 -15.06
CA CYS A 34 -16.97 26.57 -16.18
C CYS A 34 -16.81 25.38 -17.14
N GLN A 35 -17.31 25.56 -18.37
CA GLN A 35 -17.12 24.57 -19.46
C GLN A 35 -15.81 24.77 -20.23
N LYS A 36 -15.31 26.00 -20.29
CA LYS A 36 -14.04 26.36 -20.93
C LYS A 36 -12.90 26.25 -19.91
N ILE A 37 -12.09 25.20 -20.01
CA ILE A 37 -10.98 24.99 -19.10
C ILE A 37 -9.65 25.27 -19.81
N GLN A 38 -8.80 26.09 -19.20
CA GLN A 38 -7.44 26.35 -19.67
C GLN A 38 -6.43 25.71 -18.73
N CYS A 39 -5.44 25.02 -19.30
CA CYS A 39 -4.31 24.48 -18.56
C CYS A 39 -3.34 25.60 -18.16
N ILE A 40 -3.69 26.36 -17.11
CA ILE A 40 -2.98 27.57 -16.67
C ILE A 40 -1.55 27.32 -16.17
N ASN A 41 -1.31 26.20 -15.49
CA ASN A 41 0.00 25.85 -14.91
C ASN A 41 0.73 24.75 -15.70
N GLY A 42 0.34 24.53 -16.96
CA GLY A 42 0.88 23.46 -17.80
C GLY A 42 1.07 23.90 -19.25
N CYS A 43 0.47 23.16 -20.19
CA CYS A 43 0.69 23.35 -21.63
C CYS A 43 -0.14 24.48 -22.27
N GLY A 44 -0.97 25.21 -21.52
CA GLY A 44 -1.81 26.29 -22.04
C GLY A 44 -3.00 25.84 -22.90
N PHE A 45 -3.20 24.54 -23.09
CA PHE A 45 -4.29 23.99 -23.89
C PHE A 45 -5.66 24.35 -23.30
N VAL A 46 -6.60 24.74 -24.18
CA VAL A 46 -7.96 25.11 -23.82
C VAL A 46 -8.93 24.04 -24.31
N PHE A 47 -9.64 23.41 -23.38
CA PHE A 47 -10.48 22.25 -23.65
C PHE A 47 -11.83 22.33 -22.94
N CYS A 48 -12.78 21.53 -23.43
CA CYS A 48 -14.11 21.40 -22.87
C CYS A 48 -14.09 20.43 -21.68
N ARG A 49 -14.73 20.79 -20.56
CA ARG A 49 -14.86 19.93 -19.38
C ARG A 49 -15.53 18.59 -19.69
N ASN A 50 -16.54 18.60 -20.56
CA ASN A 50 -17.44 17.46 -20.73
C ASN A 50 -16.85 16.37 -21.64
N CYS A 51 -16.16 16.75 -22.71
CA CYS A 51 -15.60 15.81 -23.68
C CYS A 51 -14.07 15.72 -23.64
N LEU A 52 -13.40 16.56 -22.84
CA LEU A 52 -11.94 16.67 -22.77
C LEU A 52 -11.26 16.92 -24.15
N GLN A 53 -12.02 17.39 -25.14
CA GLN A 53 -11.52 17.81 -26.45
C GLN A 53 -11.31 19.32 -26.49
N GLY A 54 -10.67 19.81 -27.57
CA GLY A 54 -10.50 21.25 -27.81
C GLY A 54 -11.80 22.02 -27.59
N TYR A 55 -11.71 23.19 -26.95
CA TYR A 55 -12.90 23.96 -26.58
C TYR A 55 -13.75 24.32 -27.80
N HIS A 56 -15.05 24.06 -27.69
CA HIS A 56 -16.04 24.28 -28.75
C HIS A 56 -17.27 25.01 -28.20
N LEU A 57 -18.03 25.63 -29.10
CA LEU A 57 -19.33 26.25 -28.82
C LEU A 57 -20.42 25.33 -29.39
N GLY A 58 -21.32 24.81 -28.56
CA GLY A 58 -22.37 23.86 -28.96
C GLY A 58 -22.23 22.48 -28.29
N GLU A 59 -22.98 21.49 -28.77
CA GLU A 59 -23.02 20.14 -28.19
C GLU A 59 -21.69 19.39 -28.38
N CYS A 60 -21.33 18.57 -27.39
CA CYS A 60 -20.14 17.71 -27.47
C CYS A 60 -20.39 16.55 -28.44
N ASN A 61 -19.44 16.24 -29.31
CA ASN A 61 -19.53 15.08 -30.19
C ASN A 61 -19.41 13.79 -29.36
N PRO A 62 -20.42 12.89 -29.36
CA PRO A 62 -20.43 11.67 -28.55
C PRO A 62 -19.43 10.59 -29.00
N LEU A 63 -18.76 10.76 -30.15
CA LEU A 63 -17.90 9.74 -30.73
C LEU A 63 -16.54 9.54 -30.03
N ASP A 64 -16.14 10.47 -29.15
CA ASP A 64 -14.87 10.43 -28.41
C ASP A 64 -15.06 10.22 -26.90
N GLN A 65 -16.22 9.74 -26.45
CA GLN A 65 -16.38 9.31 -25.07
C GLN A 65 -15.42 8.14 -24.83
N VAL A 66 -14.34 8.42 -24.08
CA VAL A 66 -13.44 7.42 -23.53
C VAL A 66 -14.30 6.31 -22.94
N VAL A 67 -14.23 5.15 -23.58
CA VAL A 67 -14.83 3.90 -23.12
C VAL A 67 -14.50 3.79 -21.64
N GLU A 68 -15.50 3.97 -20.77
CA GLU A 68 -15.36 3.63 -19.37
C GLU A 68 -14.92 2.19 -19.37
N ASN A 69 -13.65 1.95 -19.02
CA ASN A 69 -13.09 0.62 -18.97
C ASN A 69 -13.64 -0.06 -17.72
N THR A 70 -14.94 -0.33 -17.69
CA THR A 70 -15.66 -1.14 -16.71
C THR A 70 -15.24 -2.62 -16.77
N GLY A 71 -14.13 -2.92 -17.44
CA GLY A 71 -13.69 -4.26 -17.84
C GLY A 71 -12.33 -4.67 -17.31
N GLN A 72 -11.77 -4.05 -16.27
CA GLN A 72 -10.65 -4.63 -15.54
C GLN A 72 -11.15 -5.28 -14.24
N GLY A 73 -11.87 -6.39 -14.40
CA GLY A 73 -12.09 -7.32 -13.30
C GLY A 73 -10.74 -7.80 -12.79
N TYR A 74 -10.39 -7.45 -11.55
CA TYR A 74 -9.26 -8.06 -10.85
C TYR A 74 -9.54 -9.56 -10.71
N SER A 75 -8.92 -10.38 -11.57
CA SER A 75 -9.05 -11.82 -11.52
C SER A 75 -8.16 -12.39 -10.42
N ILE A 76 -8.75 -12.56 -9.24
CA ILE A 76 -8.08 -13.21 -8.11
C ILE A 76 -8.40 -14.71 -8.20
N ASP A 77 -7.37 -15.54 -8.37
CA ASP A 77 -7.53 -16.99 -8.28
C ASP A 77 -7.95 -17.38 -6.85
N PRO A 78 -9.12 -18.00 -6.64
CA PRO A 78 -9.64 -18.30 -5.30
C PRO A 78 -8.73 -19.23 -4.50
N SER A 79 -8.02 -20.12 -5.20
CA SER A 79 -7.11 -21.10 -4.61
C SER A 79 -5.85 -20.38 -4.10
N ARG A 80 -5.25 -19.51 -4.92
CA ARG A 80 -4.08 -18.71 -4.52
C ARG A 80 -4.41 -17.73 -3.40
N ALA A 81 -5.61 -17.14 -3.41
CA ALA A 81 -6.08 -16.28 -2.33
C ALA A 81 -6.28 -17.04 -1.02
N ALA A 82 -6.72 -18.31 -1.07
CA ALA A 82 -6.83 -19.15 0.12
C ALA A 82 -5.47 -19.43 0.77
N PHE A 83 -4.43 -19.70 -0.03
CA PHE A 83 -3.07 -19.96 0.48
C PHE A 83 -2.29 -18.70 0.88
N ALA A 84 -2.67 -17.52 0.38
CA ALA A 84 -2.06 -16.23 0.75
C ALA A 84 -2.61 -15.63 2.05
N ARG A 85 -3.52 -16.34 2.75
CA ARG A 85 -4.02 -15.93 4.06
C ARG A 85 -2.93 -16.16 5.11
N TRP A 86 -2.50 -15.08 5.75
CA TRP A 86 -1.53 -15.11 6.85
C TRP A 86 -1.94 -16.07 7.99
N ASP A 87 -3.24 -16.27 8.19
CA ASP A 87 -3.78 -17.15 9.24
C ASP A 87 -3.56 -18.65 9.01
N GLU A 88 -3.57 -19.15 7.78
CA GLU A 88 -3.65 -20.61 7.54
C GLU A 88 -2.33 -21.26 7.05
N ALA A 89 -1.35 -20.46 6.64
CA ALA A 89 0.02 -20.93 6.40
C ALA A 89 0.75 -21.36 7.70
N SER A 90 0.14 -21.16 8.87
CA SER A 90 0.72 -21.53 10.17
C SER A 90 0.61 -23.02 10.51
N LYS A 91 -0.11 -23.84 9.74
CA LYS A 91 -0.28 -25.28 10.06
C LYS A 91 0.99 -26.14 9.87
N VAL A 92 2.07 -25.60 9.29
CA VAL A 92 3.35 -26.32 9.12
C VAL A 92 4.49 -25.72 9.95
N THR A 93 4.22 -24.72 10.78
CA THR A 93 5.15 -24.40 11.86
C THR A 93 4.60 -25.06 13.12
N ILE A 94 5.01 -26.32 13.35
CA ILE A 94 5.03 -26.87 14.71
C ILE A 94 6.01 -25.97 15.47
N LYS A 95 5.47 -24.87 15.94
CA LYS A 95 6.16 -23.75 16.57
C LYS A 95 6.68 -24.35 17.85
N VAL A 96 7.97 -24.65 17.87
CA VAL A 96 8.66 -25.18 19.03
C VAL A 96 8.50 -24.13 20.12
N MET A 97 7.45 -24.27 20.94
CA MET A 97 7.11 -23.33 22.01
C MET A 97 8.19 -23.30 23.08
N THR A 98 9.11 -24.26 23.07
CA THR A 98 10.11 -24.46 24.12
C THR A 98 11.53 -24.53 23.55
N LYS A 99 12.40 -23.59 23.91
CA LYS A 99 13.85 -23.68 23.60
C LYS A 99 14.67 -23.77 24.89
N PRO A 100 15.82 -24.49 24.87
CA PRO A 100 16.68 -24.57 26.03
C PRO A 100 17.43 -23.25 26.27
N CYS A 101 17.54 -22.83 27.52
CA CYS A 101 18.37 -21.68 27.91
C CYS A 101 19.84 -21.93 27.53
N PRO A 102 20.55 -20.96 26.93
CA PRO A 102 21.95 -21.14 26.53
C PRO A 102 22.92 -21.34 27.70
N LYS A 103 22.57 -20.87 28.91
CA LYS A 103 23.43 -20.95 30.10
C LYS A 103 23.21 -22.23 30.92
N CYS A 104 21.96 -22.66 31.10
CA CYS A 104 21.61 -23.78 31.99
C CYS A 104 20.85 -24.92 31.31
N ARG A 105 20.61 -24.82 29.99
CA ARG A 105 19.89 -25.80 29.16
C ARG A 105 18.46 -26.12 29.60
N THR A 106 17.90 -25.35 30.52
CA THR A 106 16.51 -25.52 30.97
C THR A 106 15.54 -25.12 29.88
N ALA A 107 14.57 -25.99 29.58
CA ALA A 107 13.51 -25.69 28.63
C ALA A 107 12.73 -24.46 29.09
N THR A 108 12.69 -23.43 28.25
CA THR A 108 11.95 -22.20 28.51
C THR A 108 10.87 -22.06 27.46
N GLU A 109 9.62 -21.95 27.91
CA GLU A 109 8.46 -21.75 27.06
C GLU A 109 8.35 -20.27 26.66
N ARG A 110 8.01 -20.02 25.40
CA ARG A 110 7.75 -18.68 24.88
C ARG A 110 6.27 -18.36 25.03
N ASP A 111 5.95 -17.61 26.08
CA ASP A 111 4.61 -17.05 26.29
C ASP A 111 4.55 -15.61 25.74
N GLY A 112 4.22 -15.47 24.45
CA GLY A 112 3.93 -14.18 23.80
C GLY A 112 4.84 -13.72 22.65
N GLY A 113 4.76 -12.41 22.33
CA GLY A 113 5.34 -11.77 21.13
C GLY A 113 6.75 -11.17 21.29
N CYS A 114 7.33 -11.19 22.49
CA CYS A 114 8.66 -10.62 22.75
C CYS A 114 9.78 -11.66 22.54
N MET A 115 10.88 -11.29 21.89
CA MET A 115 12.05 -12.18 21.74
C MET A 115 13.00 -12.15 22.94
N HIS A 116 12.77 -11.25 23.89
CA HIS A 116 13.56 -11.15 25.13
C HIS A 116 13.04 -12.14 26.16
N MET A 117 13.85 -13.13 26.51
CA MET A 117 13.48 -14.18 27.45
C MET A 117 14.33 -14.13 28.70
N VAL A 118 13.69 -14.38 29.83
CA VAL A 118 14.33 -14.48 31.15
C VAL A 118 14.21 -15.91 31.62
N CYS A 119 15.35 -16.58 31.84
CA CYS A 119 15.33 -17.95 32.32
C CYS A 119 14.88 -18.01 33.79
N THR A 120 13.86 -18.79 34.10
CA THR A 120 13.32 -18.94 35.46
C THR A 120 14.28 -19.62 36.44
N ARG A 121 15.26 -20.40 35.96
CA ARG A 121 16.25 -21.07 36.84
C ARG A 121 17.49 -20.25 37.13
N CYS A 122 18.06 -19.56 36.14
CA CYS A 122 19.32 -18.84 36.29
C CYS A 122 19.20 -17.32 36.14
N SER A 123 17.98 -16.80 35.97
CA SER A 123 17.67 -15.38 35.73
C SER A 123 18.48 -14.76 34.59
N PHE A 124 18.92 -15.58 33.63
CA PHE A 124 19.69 -15.12 32.48
C PHE A 124 18.77 -14.54 31.41
N HIS A 125 19.13 -13.36 30.92
CA HIS A 125 18.42 -12.64 29.87
C HIS A 125 19.01 -13.02 28.52
N TRP A 126 18.19 -13.55 27.62
CA TRP A 126 18.66 -14.09 26.35
C TRP A 126 17.66 -13.89 25.23
N CYS A 127 18.15 -13.90 23.99
CA CYS A 127 17.33 -13.72 22.80
C CYS A 127 16.81 -15.05 22.26
N TRP A 128 15.49 -15.15 22.05
CA TRP A 128 14.85 -16.33 21.46
C TRP A 128 15.33 -16.66 20.04
N VAL A 129 15.67 -15.65 19.24
CA VAL A 129 16.14 -15.79 17.86
C VAL A 129 17.61 -16.20 17.84
N CYS A 130 18.47 -15.41 18.51
CA CYS A 130 19.92 -15.62 18.50
C CYS A 130 20.41 -16.75 19.41
N GLN A 131 19.62 -17.15 20.41
CA GLN A 131 20.02 -18.12 21.45
C GLN A 131 21.29 -17.71 22.22
N THR A 132 21.53 -16.40 22.35
CA THR A 132 22.65 -15.77 23.06
C THR A 132 22.15 -14.76 24.07
N GLU A 133 23.06 -14.12 24.82
CA GLU A 133 22.72 -13.00 25.71
C GLU A 133 21.91 -11.92 24.99
N TRP A 134 20.95 -11.32 25.71
CA TRP A 134 20.14 -10.24 25.18
C TRP A 134 20.96 -8.95 25.04
N THR A 135 21.17 -8.49 23.80
CA THR A 135 21.94 -7.27 23.50
C THR A 135 21.09 -6.17 22.87
N ARG A 136 21.68 -4.97 22.73
CA ARG A 136 21.03 -3.85 22.04
C ARG A 136 20.78 -4.12 20.56
N ASP A 137 21.61 -4.94 19.93
CA ASP A 137 21.38 -5.37 18.54
C ASP A 137 20.14 -6.25 18.43
N CYS A 138 19.87 -7.10 19.43
CA CYS A 138 18.64 -7.88 19.50
C CYS A 138 17.40 -6.98 19.64
N MET A 139 17.49 -5.90 20.42
CA MET A 139 16.43 -4.88 20.51
C MET A 139 16.18 -4.19 19.16
N GLY A 140 17.22 -3.86 18.39
CA GLY A 140 17.05 -3.18 17.10
C GLY A 140 16.54 -4.09 15.97
N ALA A 141 17.03 -5.33 15.93
CA ALA A 141 16.81 -6.21 14.79
C ALA A 141 15.57 -7.11 14.91
N HIS A 142 15.20 -7.53 16.12
CA HIS A 142 14.13 -8.51 16.33
C HIS A 142 13.52 -8.42 17.73
N TRP A 143 13.12 -7.21 18.15
CA TRP A 143 12.45 -7.00 19.44
C TRP A 143 11.16 -7.84 19.56
N PHE A 144 10.35 -7.83 18.50
CA PHE A 144 9.02 -8.44 18.44
C PHE A 144 8.86 -9.28 17.18
N GLY A 145 7.98 -10.29 17.22
CA GLY A 145 7.67 -11.17 16.09
C GLY A 145 6.64 -12.23 16.43
#